data_AF-A0A933J148-F1
#
_entry.id   AF-A0A933J148-F1
#
_cell.length_a   1.000
_cell.length_b   1.000
_cell.length_c   1.000
_cell.angle_alpha   90.00
_cell.angle_beta   90.00
_cell.angle_gamma   90.00
#
_symmetry.space_group_name_H-M   'P 1'
#
loop_
_entity.id
_entity.type
_entity.pdbx_description
1 polymer ?
#
loop_
_entity_poly.entity_id
_entity_poly.type
_entity_poly.pdbx_seq_one_letter_code
_entity_poly.pdbx_strand_id
1 'polypeptide(L)'
;MGLLKESDREQLKQEFQQLQNPVKLALFTQALDCEYCPITQQLLEEVAELSDKIQLQVFNFAIDKDQVFEYKIARVPALAVLRVETHSHNGATQTVDRDYGIRFYGVPAGYEFASLLGDIFDVSRGESGLSEQTKGALKDLRDPLHLQVFTTPT
;
A
#
# COMPACT_ATOMS: atom_id res chain seq x y z
N MET A 1 -14.70 12.87 13.41
CA MET A 1 -13.53 13.76 13.35
C MET A 1 -12.46 12.94 12.66
N GLY A 2 -11.96 13.40 11.52
CA GLY A 2 -10.97 12.64 10.75
C GLY A 2 -9.64 12.55 11.49
N LEU A 3 -8.86 11.50 11.22
CA LEU A 3 -7.48 11.37 11.67
C LEU A 3 -6.58 12.38 10.97
N LEU A 4 -6.88 12.72 9.71
CA LEU A 4 -6.17 13.74 8.96
C LEU A 4 -6.77 15.12 9.20
N LYS A 5 -5.92 16.12 9.46
CA LYS A 5 -6.35 17.52 9.54
C LYS A 5 -6.75 18.02 8.16
N GLU A 6 -7.67 18.98 8.09
CA GLU A 6 -8.13 19.55 6.81
C GLU A 6 -6.98 20.15 5.98
N SER A 7 -6.02 20.82 6.61
CA SER A 7 -4.82 21.33 5.91
C SER A 7 -4.02 20.21 5.24
N ASP A 8 -3.86 19.09 5.93
CA ASP A 8 -3.08 17.95 5.44
C ASP A 8 -3.85 17.25 4.32
N ARG A 9 -5.18 17.15 4.44
CA ARG A 9 -6.07 16.64 3.38
C ARG A 9 -5.96 17.46 2.10
N GLU A 10 -5.98 18.79 2.20
CA GLU A 10 -5.85 19.68 1.04
C GLU A 10 -4.49 19.53 0.36
N GLN A 11 -3.40 19.48 1.14
CA GLN A 11 -2.07 19.27 0.60
C GLN A 11 -1.95 17.91 -0.09
N LEU A 12 -2.37 16.83 0.56
CA LEU A 12 -2.33 15.48 -0.01
C LEU A 12 -3.17 15.36 -1.28
N LYS A 13 -4.34 16.02 -1.35
CA LYS A 13 -5.13 16.09 -2.59
C LYS A 13 -4.35 16.71 -3.74
N GLN A 14 -3.58 17.77 -3.49
CA GLN A 14 -2.74 18.40 -4.53
C GLN A 14 -1.59 17.48 -4.94
N GLU A 15 -0.91 16.86 -3.98
CA GLU A 15 0.20 15.95 -4.25
C GLU A 15 -0.26 14.69 -5.02
N PHE A 16 -1.40 14.10 -4.64
CA PHE A 16 -1.95 12.91 -5.29
C PHE A 16 -2.41 13.14 -6.74
N GLN A 17 -2.53 14.37 -7.22
CA GLN A 17 -2.73 14.64 -8.66
C GLN A 17 -1.53 14.17 -9.50
N GLN A 18 -0.35 14.07 -8.89
CA GLN A 18 0.88 13.64 -9.57
C GLN A 18 1.01 12.11 -9.66
N LEU A 19 0.09 11.35 -9.03
CA LEU A 19 0.05 9.90 -9.17
C LEU A 19 -0.12 9.53 -10.65
N GLN A 20 0.75 8.66 -11.16
CA GLN A 20 0.76 8.28 -12.57
C GLN A 20 -0.25 7.17 -12.82
N ASN A 21 -0.11 6.06 -12.11
CA ASN A 21 -0.98 4.88 -12.22
C ASN A 21 -1.82 4.69 -10.94
N PRO A 22 -2.97 3.99 -11.03
CA PRO A 22 -3.76 3.69 -9.84
C PRO A 22 -3.04 2.73 -8.89
N VAL A 23 -3.24 2.94 -7.59
CA VAL A 23 -2.65 2.18 -6.50
C VAL A 23 -3.76 1.52 -5.71
N LYS A 24 -3.60 0.23 -5.43
CA LYS A 24 -4.49 -0.55 -4.59
C LYS A 24 -3.86 -0.73 -3.22
N LEU A 25 -4.61 -0.36 -2.20
CA LEU A 25 -4.32 -0.56 -0.79
C LEU A 25 -5.18 -1.74 -0.33
N ALA A 26 -4.57 -2.91 -0.17
CA ALA A 26 -5.25 -4.10 0.34
C ALA A 26 -5.02 -4.20 1.86
N LEU A 27 -6.03 -3.82 2.65
CA LEU A 27 -6.02 -3.86 4.10
C LEU A 27 -6.59 -5.20 4.58
N PHE A 28 -5.84 -5.88 5.44
CA PHE A 28 -6.27 -7.07 6.16
C PHE A 28 -6.53 -6.70 7.61
N THR A 29 -7.76 -6.94 8.05
CA THR A 29 -8.28 -6.51 9.35
C THR A 29 -9.08 -7.64 10.00
N GLN A 30 -9.42 -7.49 11.28
CA GLN A 30 -10.33 -8.39 11.99
C GLN A 30 -11.07 -7.64 13.10
N ALA A 31 -12.29 -8.07 13.40
CA ALA A 31 -13.12 -7.40 14.42
C ALA A 31 -12.75 -7.80 15.86
N LEU A 32 -12.23 -9.01 16.06
CA LEU A 32 -11.86 -9.54 17.37
C LEU A 32 -10.33 -9.55 17.51
N ASP A 33 -9.82 -9.30 18.71
CA ASP A 33 -8.38 -9.34 19.03
C ASP A 33 -7.51 -8.46 18.11
N CYS A 34 -8.01 -7.29 17.70
CA CYS A 34 -7.23 -6.32 16.95
C CYS A 34 -7.60 -4.88 17.32
N GLU A 35 -6.95 -4.36 18.37
CA GLU A 35 -7.16 -3.01 18.89
C GLU A 35 -6.90 -1.93 17.82
N TYR A 36 -5.88 -2.14 16.99
CA TYR A 36 -5.42 -1.16 16.00
C TYR A 36 -6.06 -1.30 14.61
N CYS A 37 -6.89 -2.31 14.40
CA CYS A 37 -7.57 -2.55 13.14
C CYS A 37 -8.54 -1.40 12.74
N PRO A 38 -9.43 -0.92 13.63
CA PRO A 38 -10.38 0.14 13.29
C PRO A 38 -9.70 1.46 12.90
N ILE A 39 -8.67 1.87 13.65
CA ILE A 39 -7.95 3.12 13.38
C ILE A 39 -7.14 3.04 12.07
N THR A 40 -6.56 1.87 11.77
CA THR A 40 -5.86 1.65 10.49
C THR A 40 -6.83 1.72 9.32
N GLN A 41 -8.00 1.10 9.45
CA GLN A 41 -9.04 1.17 8.42
C GLN A 41 -9.51 2.59 8.19
N GLN A 42 -9.84 3.33 9.25
CA GLN A 42 -10.27 4.71 9.14
C GLN A 42 -9.20 5.57 8.45
N LEU A 43 -7.93 5.44 8.84
CA LEU A 43 -6.83 6.19 8.22
C LEU A 43 -6.75 5.94 6.71
N LEU A 44 -6.84 4.68 6.30
CA LEU A 44 -6.74 4.31 4.89
C LEU A 44 -7.99 4.68 4.07
N GLU A 45 -9.17 4.64 4.68
CA GLU A 45 -10.40 5.17 4.08
C GLU A 45 -10.24 6.67 3.80
N GLU A 46 -9.77 7.42 4.79
CA GLU A 46 -9.52 8.85 4.64
C GLU A 46 -8.47 9.16 3.55
N VAL A 47 -7.43 8.34 3.40
CA VAL A 47 -6.42 8.49 2.34
C VAL A 47 -6.99 8.16 0.96
N ALA A 48 -7.78 7.09 0.85
CA ALA A 48 -8.39 6.67 -0.41
C ALA A 48 -9.40 7.72 -0.93
N GLU A 49 -10.11 8.40 -0.04
CA GLU A 49 -11.02 9.50 -0.39
C GLU A 49 -10.32 10.73 -1.00
N LEU A 50 -8.98 10.86 -0.86
CA LEU A 50 -8.24 12.01 -1.37
C LEU A 50 -7.91 11.89 -2.87
N SER A 51 -8.05 10.71 -3.48
CA SER A 51 -7.74 10.52 -4.90
C SER A 51 -8.46 9.32 -5.52
N ASP A 52 -9.08 9.53 -6.69
CA ASP A 52 -9.70 8.46 -7.47
C ASP A 52 -8.70 7.39 -7.96
N LYS A 53 -7.39 7.69 -7.89
CA LYS A 53 -6.32 6.74 -8.22
C LYS A 53 -5.96 5.82 -7.06
N ILE A 54 -6.46 6.04 -5.85
CA ILE A 54 -6.19 5.19 -4.69
C ILE A 54 -7.43 4.36 -4.40
N GLN A 55 -7.30 3.04 -4.46
CA GLN A 55 -8.38 2.10 -4.22
C GLN A 55 -8.12 1.32 -2.95
N LEU A 56 -9.00 1.46 -1.95
CA LEU A 56 -8.94 0.65 -0.74
C LEU A 56 -9.79 -0.62 -0.92
N GLN A 57 -9.19 -1.78 -0.66
CA GLN A 57 -9.90 -3.04 -0.51
C GLN A 57 -9.65 -3.60 0.89
N VAL A 58 -10.73 -3.91 1.61
CA VAL A 58 -10.66 -4.41 2.98
C VAL A 58 -11.03 -5.89 2.99
N PHE A 59 -10.13 -6.70 3.54
CA PHE A 59 -10.27 -8.14 3.71
C PHE A 59 -10.27 -8.50 5.19
N ASN A 60 -11.08 -9.48 5.55
CA ASN A 60 -11.11 -10.07 6.87
C ASN A 60 -10.12 -11.23 6.96
N PHE A 61 -9.15 -11.12 7.86
CA PHE A 61 -8.07 -12.10 8.01
C PHE A 61 -8.54 -13.52 8.37
N ALA A 62 -9.66 -13.66 9.09
CA ALA A 62 -10.18 -14.98 9.49
C ALA A 62 -11.06 -15.64 8.42
N ILE A 63 -11.69 -14.83 7.56
CA ILE A 63 -12.70 -15.26 6.58
C ILE A 63 -12.08 -15.39 5.18
N ASP A 64 -11.35 -14.37 4.73
CA ASP A 64 -10.82 -14.25 3.36
C ASP A 64 -9.48 -14.98 3.21
N LYS A 65 -9.47 -16.28 3.51
CA LYS A 65 -8.26 -17.11 3.60
C LYS A 65 -7.48 -17.19 2.29
N ASP A 66 -8.18 -17.17 1.16
CA ASP A 66 -7.55 -17.23 -0.16
C ASP A 66 -6.71 -15.97 -0.40
N GLN A 67 -7.25 -14.80 -0.05
CA GLN A 67 -6.56 -13.52 -0.17
C GLN A 67 -5.42 -13.42 0.85
N VAL A 68 -5.63 -13.88 2.09
CA VAL A 68 -4.55 -13.94 3.09
C VAL A 68 -3.37 -14.79 2.59
N PHE A 69 -3.65 -15.92 1.96
CA PHE A 69 -2.63 -16.80 1.37
C PHE A 69 -1.95 -16.15 0.16
N GLU A 70 -2.73 -15.59 -0.77
CA GLU A 70 -2.24 -14.95 -1.99
C GLU A 70 -1.29 -13.79 -1.69
N TYR A 71 -1.69 -12.89 -0.79
CA TYR A 71 -0.92 -11.70 -0.41
C TYR A 71 0.18 -12.00 0.63
N LYS A 72 0.28 -13.25 1.09
CA LYS A 72 1.24 -13.76 2.09
C LYS A 72 1.17 -13.00 3.42
N ILE A 73 -0.04 -12.77 3.90
CA ILE A 73 -0.28 -12.02 5.14
C ILE A 73 -0.15 -12.94 6.34
N ALA A 74 0.71 -12.56 7.29
CA ALA A 74 1.00 -13.38 8.46
C ALA A 74 0.29 -12.90 9.74
N ARG A 75 -0.05 -11.62 9.81
CA ARG A 75 -0.55 -10.92 11.03
C ARG A 75 -1.44 -9.76 10.62
N VAL A 76 -2.18 -9.20 11.58
CA VAL A 76 -3.04 -8.03 11.39
C VAL A 76 -2.82 -6.96 12.47
N PRO A 77 -3.12 -5.67 12.19
CA PRO A 77 -3.53 -5.14 10.89
C PRO A 77 -2.38 -5.20 9.87
N ALA A 78 -2.70 -5.51 8.62
CA ALA A 78 -1.72 -5.62 7.55
C ALA A 78 -2.17 -4.82 6.34
N LEU A 79 -1.26 -4.09 5.72
CA LEU A 79 -1.52 -3.37 4.48
C LEU A 79 -0.55 -3.83 3.40
N ALA A 80 -1.09 -4.25 2.27
CA ALA A 80 -0.32 -4.45 1.05
C ALA A 80 -0.55 -3.29 0.07
N VAL A 81 0.53 -2.76 -0.50
CA VAL A 81 0.51 -1.66 -1.48
C VAL A 81 0.84 -2.25 -2.85
N LEU A 82 -0.09 -2.11 -3.80
CA LEU A 82 -0.01 -2.69 -5.13
C LEU A 82 -0.29 -1.65 -6.21
N ARG A 83 0.22 -1.87 -7.42
CA ARG A 83 -0.18 -1.08 -8.58
C ARG A 83 -1.28 -1.80 -9.34
N VAL A 84 -2.30 -1.05 -9.75
CA VAL A 84 -3.31 -1.55 -10.70
C VAL A 84 -2.80 -1.26 -12.11
N GLU A 85 -2.57 -2.30 -12.91
CA GLU A 85 -2.16 -2.19 -14.30
C GLU A 85 -3.32 -2.59 -15.21
N THR A 86 -3.70 -1.67 -16.12
CA THR A 86 -4.71 -1.95 -17.14
C THR A 86 -4.02 -2.14 -18.47
N HIS A 87 -4.00 -3.37 -18.97
CA HIS A 87 -3.45 -3.73 -20.26
C HIS A 87 -4.58 -3.93 -21.26
N SER A 88 -4.52 -3.26 -22.41
CA SER A 88 -5.43 -3.53 -23.52
C SER A 88 -4.68 -4.32 -24.58
N HIS A 89 -5.08 -5.57 -24.82
CA HIS A 89 -4.49 -6.41 -25.85
C HIS A 89 -5.60 -7.05 -26.69
N ASN A 90 -5.52 -6.91 -28.02
CA ASN A 90 -6.50 -7.44 -28.97
C ASN A 90 -7.97 -7.06 -28.67
N GLY A 91 -8.19 -5.83 -28.17
CA GLY A 91 -9.54 -5.34 -27.83
C GLY A 91 -10.10 -5.86 -26.50
N ALA A 92 -9.38 -6.74 -25.80
CA ALA A 92 -9.68 -7.12 -24.44
C ALA A 92 -8.90 -6.22 -23.46
N THR A 93 -9.63 -5.55 -22.57
CA THR A 93 -9.03 -4.81 -21.45
C THR A 93 -8.93 -5.74 -20.25
N GLN A 94 -7.72 -5.97 -19.78
CA GLN A 94 -7.43 -6.75 -18.59
C GLN A 94 -6.82 -5.85 -17.52
N THR A 95 -7.43 -5.84 -16.35
CA THR A 95 -6.89 -5.19 -15.16
C THR A 95 -6.20 -6.24 -14.30
N VAL A 96 -4.92 -6.01 -13.98
CA VAL A 96 -4.10 -6.92 -13.17
C VAL A 96 -3.46 -6.13 -12.04
N ASP A 97 -3.49 -6.69 -10.84
CA ASP A 97 -2.78 -6.12 -9.70
C ASP A 97 -1.32 -6.58 -9.73
N ARG A 98 -0.40 -5.63 -9.77
CA ARG A 98 1.03 -5.88 -9.64
C ARG A 98 1.45 -5.70 -8.19
N ASP A 99 1.85 -6.81 -7.61
CA ASP A 99 2.35 -6.88 -6.24
C ASP A 99 3.88 -6.74 -6.20
N TYR A 100 4.36 -5.75 -5.45
CA TYR A 100 5.79 -5.50 -5.24
C TYR A 100 6.35 -6.14 -3.95
N GLY A 101 5.51 -6.82 -3.16
CA GLY A 101 5.91 -7.40 -1.88
C GLY A 101 5.99 -6.42 -0.71
N ILE A 102 5.53 -5.18 -0.88
CA ILE A 102 5.52 -4.12 0.16
C ILE A 102 4.38 -4.40 1.13
N ARG A 103 4.72 -4.58 2.42
CA ARG A 103 3.77 -4.88 3.51
C ARG A 103 4.04 -4.01 4.73
N PHE A 104 3.00 -3.38 5.25
CA PHE A 104 3.00 -2.74 6.56
C PHE A 104 2.24 -3.63 7.54
N TYR A 105 2.80 -3.81 8.73
CA TYR A 105 2.13 -4.49 9.84
C TYR A 105 2.01 -3.52 11.02
N GLY A 106 0.77 -3.26 11.46
CA GLY A 106 0.46 -2.20 12.41
C GLY A 106 -0.13 -0.95 11.74
N VAL A 107 -0.31 0.12 12.52
CA VAL A 107 -0.84 1.39 12.03
C VAL A 107 0.29 2.22 11.39
N PRO A 108 0.24 2.55 10.09
CA PRO A 108 1.23 3.41 9.43
C PRO A 108 0.96 4.88 9.73
N ALA A 109 1.01 5.26 11.01
CA ALA A 109 0.75 6.62 11.49
C ALA A 109 2.02 7.30 12.01
N GLY A 110 1.94 8.61 12.27
CA GLY A 110 3.08 9.40 12.73
C GLY A 110 4.15 9.53 11.65
N TYR A 111 5.42 9.32 12.00
CA TYR A 111 6.52 9.37 11.04
C TYR A 111 6.40 8.32 9.93
N GLU A 112 5.79 7.16 10.22
CA GLU A 112 5.60 6.09 9.22
C GLU A 112 4.50 6.40 8.20
N PHE A 113 3.67 7.41 8.47
CA PHE A 113 2.71 7.87 7.47
C PHE A 113 3.42 8.41 6.23
N ALA A 114 4.55 9.11 6.40
CA ALA A 114 5.35 9.59 5.28
C ALA A 114 5.93 8.43 4.45
N SER A 115 6.33 7.32 5.10
CA SER A 115 6.76 6.09 4.43
C SER A 115 5.65 5.50 3.56
N LEU A 116 4.43 5.42 4.09
CA LEU A 116 3.26 4.95 3.33
C LEU A 116 2.98 5.85 2.11
N LEU A 117 3.00 7.17 2.28
CA LEU A 117 2.80 8.10 1.17
C LEU A 117 3.88 7.94 0.10
N GLY A 118 5.15 7.81 0.51
CA GLY A 118 6.27 7.54 -0.38
C GLY A 118 6.06 6.27 -1.20
N ASP A 119 5.67 5.17 -0.55
CA ASP A 119 5.37 3.91 -1.22
C ASP A 119 4.22 4.02 -2.22
N ILE A 120 3.16 4.78 -1.89
CA ILE A 120 2.06 5.06 -2.83
C ILE A 120 2.59 5.78 -4.08
N PHE A 121 3.45 6.79 -3.92
CA PHE A 121 4.03 7.49 -5.06
C PHE A 121 4.97 6.60 -5.89
N ASP A 122 5.83 5.82 -5.24
CA ASP A 122 6.80 4.96 -5.91
C ASP A 122 6.11 3.81 -6.65
N VAL A 123 5.11 3.17 -6.03
CA VAL A 123 4.28 2.15 -6.65
C VAL A 123 3.46 2.73 -7.81
N SER A 124 2.89 3.92 -7.65
CA SER A 124 2.16 4.62 -8.71
C SER A 124 3.06 4.92 -9.91
N ARG A 125 4.29 5.38 -9.67
CA ARG A 125 5.28 5.66 -10.72
C ARG A 125 5.78 4.38 -11.38
N GLY A 126 5.97 3.32 -10.59
CA GLY A 126 6.62 2.08 -11.04
C GLY A 126 8.13 2.15 -11.12
N GLU A 127 8.74 3.16 -10.50
CA GLU A 127 10.18 3.30 -10.42
C GLU A 127 10.59 3.55 -8.98
N SER A 128 11.68 2.91 -8.56
CA SER A 128 12.17 2.97 -7.19
C SER A 128 13.05 4.19 -6.88
N GLY A 129 13.29 5.08 -7.86
CA GLY A 129 14.23 6.21 -7.73
C GLY A 129 15.72 5.83 -7.54
N LEU A 130 16.05 4.54 -7.51
CA LEU A 130 17.44 4.07 -7.33
C LEU A 130 18.31 4.42 -8.53
N SER A 131 19.60 4.66 -8.29
CA SER A 131 20.57 4.87 -9.35
C SER A 131 20.73 3.64 -10.25
N GLU A 132 21.13 3.83 -11.49
CA GLU A 132 21.38 2.71 -12.42
C GLU A 132 22.49 1.78 -11.91
N GLN A 133 23.46 2.32 -11.17
CA GLN A 133 24.49 1.51 -10.51
C GLN A 133 23.88 0.56 -9.47
N THR A 134 23.00 1.07 -8.60
CA THR A 134 22.33 0.26 -7.58
C THR A 134 21.39 -0.76 -8.22
N LYS A 135 20.58 -0.35 -9.21
CA LYS A 135 19.73 -1.27 -9.98
C LYS A 135 20.56 -2.36 -10.65
N GLY A 136 21.73 -2.01 -11.20
CA GLY A 136 22.69 -2.94 -11.77
C GLY A 136 23.15 -4.00 -10.76
N ALA A 137 23.61 -3.57 -9.58
CA ALA A 137 24.03 -4.48 -8.52
C ALA A 137 22.87 -5.37 -8.00
N LEU A 138 21.65 -4.83 -7.89
CA LEU A 138 20.47 -5.58 -7.43
C LEU A 138 20.02 -6.65 -8.42
N LYS A 139 20.35 -6.54 -9.72
CA LYS A 139 20.06 -7.59 -10.72
C LYS A 139 20.84 -8.88 -10.46
N ASP A 140 21.94 -8.81 -9.72
CA ASP A 140 22.77 -9.97 -9.40
C ASP A 140 22.25 -10.76 -8.18
N LEU A 141 21.20 -10.29 -7.51
CA LEU A 141 20.54 -11.03 -6.44
C LEU A 141 19.83 -12.26 -7.01
N ARG A 142 20.26 -13.45 -6.57
CA ARG A 142 19.74 -14.75 -7.06
C ARG A 142 18.76 -15.42 -6.10
N ASP A 143 18.90 -15.11 -4.82
CA ASP A 143 18.08 -15.72 -3.76
C ASP A 143 16.93 -14.77 -3.37
N PRO A 144 15.73 -15.30 -3.08
CA PRO A 144 14.63 -14.50 -2.57
C PRO A 144 15.02 -13.78 -1.28
N LEU A 145 14.90 -12.46 -1.26
CA LEU A 145 15.21 -11.63 -0.10
C LEU A 145 13.92 -11.21 0.61
N HIS A 146 13.85 -11.45 1.92
CA HIS A 146 12.78 -10.95 2.78
C HIS A 146 13.34 -9.92 3.74
N LEU A 147 13.00 -8.64 3.52
CA LEU A 147 13.42 -7.53 4.37
C LEU A 147 12.33 -7.21 5.39
N GLN A 148 12.72 -7.10 6.66
CA GLN A 148 11.85 -6.68 7.75
C GLN A 148 12.48 -5.49 8.45
N VAL A 149 11.76 -4.37 8.46
CA VAL A 149 12.16 -3.15 9.16
C VAL A 149 11.22 -2.97 10.35
N PHE A 150 11.78 -2.90 11.56
CA PHE A 150 11.02 -2.73 12.79
C PHE A 150 11.14 -1.30 13.26
N THR A 151 10.00 -0.64 13.45
CA THR A 151 9.91 0.75 13.89
C THR A 151 8.98 0.87 15.08
N THR A 152 9.08 2.00 15.80
CA THR A 152 8.18 2.35 16.89
C THR A 152 7.57 3.72 16.62
N PRO A 153 6.25 3.91 16.76
CA PRO A 153 5.64 5.23 16.67
C PRO A 153 6.11 6.05 17.88
N THR A 154 7.00 7.01 17.66
CA THR A 154 7.52 7.92 18.70
C THR A 154 6.51 8.95 19.12
#